data_AF-Q599U5-F1
#
_entry.id   AF-Q599U5-F1
#
_cell.length_a   1.000
_cell.length_b   1.000
_cell.length_c   1.000
_cell.angle_alpha   90.00
_cell.angle_beta   90.00
_cell.angle_gamma   90.00
#
_symmetry.space_group_name_H-M   'P 1'
#
loop_
_entity.id
_entity.type
_entity.pdbx_description
1 polymer ?
#
loop_
_entity_poly.entity_id
_entity_poly.type
_entity_poly.pdbx_seq_one_letter_code
_entity_poly.pdbx_strand_id
1 'polypeptide(L)'
;SQMGETFYEFWPRTVIGSLKSAIEIETNRLKRKGKEFWSTENELLQGWGMSAAFHGSMIGLFGKGVIPYLATQAFYGISLFEIINYIEHYGLKRQKDKNGKYERT
;
A
#
# COMPACT_ATOMS: atom_id res chain seq x y z
N SER A 1 4.62 -1.90 -16.12
CA SER A 1 5.11 -3.29 -16.18
C SER A 1 5.79 -3.47 -17.52
N GLN A 2 7.12 -3.56 -17.54
CA GLN A 2 7.87 -4.06 -18.70
C GLN A 2 8.28 -5.49 -18.36
N MET A 3 7.96 -6.43 -19.24
CA MET A 3 8.34 -7.84 -19.06
C MET A 3 9.87 -7.98 -19.16
N GLY A 4 10.49 -8.51 -18.10
CA GLY A 4 11.90 -8.93 -18.15
C GLY A 4 12.72 -8.74 -16.88
N GLU A 5 12.28 -7.95 -15.90
CA GLU A 5 13.01 -7.75 -14.64
C GLU A 5 12.65 -8.85 -13.61
N THR A 6 13.64 -9.34 -12.86
CA THR A 6 13.38 -10.29 -11.77
C THR A 6 12.47 -9.65 -10.71
N PHE A 7 11.61 -10.44 -10.07
CA PHE A 7 10.67 -9.96 -9.02
C PHE A 7 11.38 -9.14 -7.92
N TYR A 8 12.66 -9.44 -7.66
CA TYR A 8 13.52 -8.74 -6.72
C TYR A 8 13.94 -7.33 -7.13
N GLU A 9 13.97 -7.01 -8.43
CA GLU A 9 14.30 -5.66 -8.94
C GLU A 9 13.03 -4.81 -9.13
N PHE A 10 11.93 -5.46 -9.53
CA PHE A 10 10.64 -4.80 -9.77
C PHE A 10 9.95 -4.37 -8.46
N TRP A 11 10.03 -5.18 -7.42
CA TRP A 11 9.37 -4.95 -6.14
C TRP A 11 9.87 -3.70 -5.40
N PRO A 12 11.18 -3.49 -5.15
CA PRO A 12 11.65 -2.28 -4.48
C PRO A 12 11.38 -1.02 -5.28
N ARG A 13 11.49 -1.06 -6.61
CA ARG A 13 11.21 0.10 -7.48
C ARG A 13 9.76 0.55 -7.40
N THR A 14 8.83 -0.40 -7.38
CA THR A 14 7.40 -0.11 -7.30
C THR A 14 6.99 0.33 -5.90
N VAL A 15 7.54 -0.28 -4.86
CA VAL A 15 7.32 0.11 -3.46
C VAL A 15 7.88 1.50 -3.17
N ILE A 16 9.09 1.81 -3.65
CA ILE A 16 9.69 3.14 -3.50
C ILE A 16 8.91 4.17 -4.34
N GLY A 17 8.44 3.81 -5.53
CA GLY A 17 7.61 4.66 -6.37
C GLY A 17 6.26 5.01 -5.74
N SER A 18 5.57 4.02 -5.15
CA SER A 18 4.29 4.25 -4.46
C SER A 18 4.48 5.06 -3.18
N LEU A 19 5.56 4.80 -2.42
CA LEU A 19 5.93 5.61 -1.25
C LEU A 19 6.24 7.06 -1.66
N LYS A 20 7.02 7.27 -2.72
CA LYS A 20 7.35 8.62 -3.21
C LYS A 20 6.09 9.38 -3.65
N SER A 21 5.19 8.70 -4.36
CA SER A 21 3.91 9.28 -4.77
C SER A 21 3.03 9.63 -3.57
N ALA A 22 2.92 8.73 -2.59
CA ALA A 22 2.18 8.98 -1.36
C ALA A 22 2.76 10.19 -0.60
N ILE A 23 4.09 10.25 -0.45
CA ILE A 23 4.79 11.38 0.16
C ILE A 23 4.51 12.68 -0.60
N GLU A 24 4.53 12.67 -1.93
CA GLU A 24 4.27 13.85 -2.74
C GLU A 24 2.82 14.34 -2.61
N ILE A 25 1.85 13.43 -2.64
CA ILE A 25 0.42 13.73 -2.44
C ILE A 25 0.21 14.36 -1.06
N GLU A 26 0.78 13.75 -0.02
CA GLU A 26 0.63 14.21 1.36
C GLU A 26 1.36 15.54 1.59
N THR A 27 2.56 15.70 1.03
CA THR A 27 3.32 16.95 1.07
C THR A 27 2.53 18.07 0.39
N ASN A 28 1.88 17.80 -0.74
CA ASN A 28 1.03 18.79 -1.42
C ASN A 28 -0.24 19.11 -0.63
N ARG A 29 -0.83 18.14 0.09
CA ARG A 29 -1.93 18.37 1.04
C ARG A 29 -1.48 19.28 2.20
N LEU A 30 -0.34 19.00 2.80
CA LEU A 30 0.22 19.79 3.91
C LEU A 30 0.62 21.20 3.47
N LYS A 31 1.25 21.36 2.30
CA LYS A 31 1.56 22.67 1.72
C LYS A 31 0.32 23.54 1.52
N ARG A 32 -0.79 22.97 1.02
CA ARG A 32 -2.07 23.68 0.91
C ARG A 32 -2.63 24.13 2.26
N LYS A 33 -2.25 23.46 3.35
CA LYS A 33 -2.61 23.81 4.73
C LYS A 33 -1.55 24.69 5.42
N GLY A 34 -0.49 25.11 4.71
CA GLY A 34 0.62 25.88 5.27
C GLY A 34 1.47 25.11 6.29
N LYS A 35 1.47 23.77 6.23
CA LYS A 35 2.19 22.91 7.17
C LYS A 35 3.39 22.23 6.54
N GLU A 36 4.39 21.94 7.36
CA GLU A 36 5.58 21.19 6.96
C GLU A 36 5.33 19.67 6.98
N PHE A 37 6.25 18.90 6.37
CA PHE A 37 6.17 17.44 6.34
C PHE A 37 6.21 16.83 7.76
N TRP A 38 7.02 17.38 8.66
CA TRP A 38 7.11 16.97 10.06
C TRP A 38 6.02 17.56 10.94
N SER A 39 4.78 17.51 10.46
CA SER A 39 3.59 17.95 11.19
C SER A 39 2.91 16.78 11.88
N THR A 40 2.31 17.02 13.05
CA THR A 40 1.41 16.05 13.68
C THR A 40 0.19 15.76 12.82
N GLU A 41 -0.17 16.63 11.87
CA GLU A 41 -1.26 16.40 10.91
C GLU A 41 -0.85 15.55 9.70
N ASN A 42 0.42 15.14 9.60
CA ASN A 42 0.88 14.27 8.52
C ASN A 42 0.34 12.85 8.73
N GLU A 43 -0.58 12.42 7.88
CA GLU A 43 -1.27 11.14 7.99
C GLU A 43 -0.32 9.96 7.70
N LEU A 44 0.72 10.17 6.87
CA LEU A 44 1.74 9.14 6.63
C LEU A 44 2.59 8.90 7.89
N LEU A 45 3.04 9.96 8.55
CA LEU A 45 3.83 9.85 9.77
C LEU A 45 3.01 9.23 10.91
N GLN A 46 1.74 9.60 11.04
CA GLN A 46 0.83 8.96 11.98
C GLN A 46 0.68 7.46 11.69
N GLY A 47 0.39 7.10 10.43
CA GLY A 47 0.21 5.70 10.03
C GLY A 47 1.45 4.84 10.23
N TRP A 48 2.63 5.36 9.87
CA TRP A 48 3.91 4.69 10.11
C TRP A 48 4.21 4.59 11.61
N GLY A 49 3.94 5.65 12.36
CA GLY A 49 4.08 5.66 13.82
C GLY A 49 3.20 4.61 14.50
N MET A 50 1.93 4.52 14.13
CA MET A 50 1.00 3.50 14.63
C MET A 50 1.46 2.08 14.28
N SER A 51 1.90 1.87 13.03
CA SER A 51 2.38 0.57 12.58
C SER A 51 3.65 0.15 13.32
N ALA A 52 4.61 1.05 13.48
CA ALA A 52 5.85 0.81 14.22
C ALA A 52 5.58 0.58 15.71
N ALA A 53 4.68 1.36 16.31
CA ALA A 53 4.28 1.19 17.70
C ALA A 53 3.63 -0.18 17.93
N PHE A 54 2.74 -0.62 17.04
CA PHE A 54 2.12 -1.94 17.14
C PHE A 54 3.17 -3.07 17.05
N HIS A 55 3.98 -3.10 15.99
CA HIS A 55 4.98 -4.15 15.80
C HIS A 55 6.06 -4.13 16.90
N GLY A 56 6.51 -2.94 17.29
CA GLY A 56 7.45 -2.73 18.38
C GLY A 56 6.90 -3.22 19.72
N SER A 57 5.63 -2.94 20.02
CA SER A 57 4.97 -3.43 21.24
C SER A 57 4.84 -4.96 21.24
N MET A 58 4.45 -5.56 20.11
CA MET A 58 4.35 -7.01 20.00
C MET A 58 5.70 -7.70 20.22
N ILE A 59 6.77 -7.19 19.59
CA ILE A 59 8.13 -7.74 19.79
C ILE A 59 8.64 -7.47 21.21
N GLY A 60 8.34 -6.31 21.79
CA GLY A 60 8.75 -5.96 23.15
C GLY A 60 8.09 -6.82 24.23
N LEU A 61 6.80 -7.13 24.07
CA LEU A 61 6.02 -7.91 25.04
C LEU A 61 6.22 -9.42 24.89
N PHE A 62 6.28 -9.93 23.66
CA PHE A 62 6.30 -11.37 23.38
C PHE A 62 7.67 -11.88 22.89
N GLY A 63 8.65 -10.98 22.75
CA GLY A 63 9.99 -11.30 22.25
C GLY A 63 10.03 -11.57 20.75
N LYS A 64 11.22 -11.94 20.26
CA LYS A 64 11.47 -12.18 18.82
C LYS A 64 10.72 -13.39 18.25
N GLY A 65 10.19 -14.28 19.09
CA GLY A 65 9.42 -15.45 18.67
C GLY A 65 8.11 -15.10 17.96
N VAL A 66 7.59 -13.89 18.14
CA VAL A 66 6.35 -13.43 17.47
C VAL A 66 6.58 -12.98 16.02
N ILE A 67 7.83 -12.75 15.62
CA ILE A 67 8.16 -12.19 14.30
C ILE A 67 7.60 -13.03 13.13
N PRO A 68 7.73 -14.37 13.11
CA PRO A 68 7.14 -15.17 12.04
C PRO A 68 5.63 -14.99 11.92
N TYR A 69 4.92 -14.89 13.04
CA TYR A 69 3.47 -14.68 13.07
C TYR A 69 3.08 -13.31 12.53
N LEU A 70 3.82 -12.26 12.91
CA LEU A 70 3.62 -10.91 12.36
C LEU A 70 3.89 -10.88 10.85
N ALA A 71 4.92 -11.58 10.38
CA ALA A 71 5.22 -11.69 8.96
C ALA A 71 4.09 -12.41 8.20
N THR A 72 3.59 -13.53 8.72
CA THR A 72 2.43 -14.23 8.14
C THR A 72 1.19 -13.34 8.13
N GLN A 73 0.91 -12.63 9.22
CA GLN A 73 -0.21 -11.69 9.30
C GLN A 73 -0.10 -10.57 8.27
N ALA A 74 1.09 -9.96 8.12
CA ALA A 74 1.33 -8.92 7.14
C ALA A 74 1.14 -9.44 5.71
N PHE A 75 1.64 -10.64 5.42
CA PHE A 75 1.45 -11.30 4.14
C PHE A 75 -0.03 -11.48 3.80
N TYR A 76 -0.82 -12.05 4.72
CA TYR A 76 -2.28 -12.18 4.55
C TYR A 76 -2.96 -10.82 4.32
N GLY A 77 -2.56 -9.79 5.08
CA GLY A 77 -3.12 -8.44 4.95
C GLY A 77 -2.85 -7.84 3.56
N ILE A 78 -1.62 -7.95 3.07
CA ILE A 78 -1.23 -7.47 1.72
C ILE A 78 -2.00 -8.24 0.64
N SER A 79 -2.07 -9.57 0.74
CA SER A 79 -2.79 -10.39 -0.23
C SER A 79 -4.28 -10.03 -0.29
N LEU A 80 -4.93 -9.87 0.86
CA LEU A 80 -6.34 -9.46 0.91
C LEU A 80 -6.54 -8.06 0.32
N PHE A 81 -5.67 -7.12 0.66
CA PHE A 81 -5.72 -5.76 0.10
C PHE A 81 -5.59 -5.79 -1.42
N GLU A 82 -4.66 -6.57 -1.97
CA GLU A 82 -4.47 -6.70 -3.41
C GLU A 82 -5.66 -7.38 -4.09
N ILE A 83 -6.26 -8.41 -3.47
CA ILE A 83 -7.49 -9.05 -3.96
C ILE A 83 -8.63 -8.03 -4.03
N ILE A 84 -8.81 -7.21 -3.00
CA ILE A 84 -9.85 -6.18 -2.98
C ILE A 84 -9.59 -5.13 -4.07
N ASN A 85 -8.35 -4.63 -4.18
CA ASN A 85 -7.99 -3.68 -5.25
C ASN A 85 -8.19 -4.30 -6.64
N TYR A 86 -7.87 -5.58 -6.81
CA TYR A 86 -8.13 -6.30 -8.05
C TYR A 86 -9.63 -6.39 -8.33
N ILE A 87 -10.47 -6.75 -7.35
CA ILE A 87 -11.92 -6.77 -7.51
C ILE A 87 -12.46 -5.37 -7.80
N GLU A 88 -11.96 -4.33 -7.15
CA GLU A 88 -12.38 -2.95 -7.40
C GLU A 88 -12.04 -2.50 -8.83
N HIS A 89 -10.84 -2.86 -9.31
CA HIS A 89 -10.37 -2.44 -10.63
C HIS A 89 -10.80 -3.37 -11.78
N TYR A 90 -11.05 -4.66 -11.51
CA TYR A 90 -11.35 -5.71 -12.50
C TYR A 90 -12.71 -6.39 -12.30
N GLY A 91 -13.28 -6.39 -11.09
CA GLY A 91 -14.67 -6.79 -10.86
C GLY A 91 -15.68 -5.87 -11.56
N LEU A 92 -15.23 -4.69 -12.01
CA LEU A 92 -15.97 -3.77 -12.89
C LEU A 92 -15.42 -3.68 -14.32
N LYS A 93 -14.49 -4.56 -14.75
CA LYS A 93 -14.21 -4.71 -16.18
C LYS A 93 -15.40 -5.42 -16.82
N ARG A 94 -16.39 -4.62 -17.25
CA ARG A 94 -17.47 -5.03 -18.15
C ARG A 94 -16.89 -6.03 -19.16
N GLN A 95 -17.37 -7.27 -19.15
CA GLN A 95 -17.01 -8.22 -20.19
C GLN A 95 -17.36 -7.56 -21.53
N LYS A 96 -16.36 -7.42 -22.40
CA LYS A 96 -16.62 -7.04 -23.79
C LYS A 96 -17.23 -8.25 -24.47
N ASP A 97 -18.39 -8.07 -25.09
CA ASP A 97 -18.91 -9.04 -26.06
C ASP A 97 -17.89 -9.24 -27.20
N LYS A 98 -18.03 -10.35 -27.92
CA LYS A 98 -17.26 -10.81 -29.09
C LYS A 98 -17.12 -9.74 -30.18
N ASN A 99 -17.95 -8.69 -30.13
CA ASN A 99 -17.96 -7.55 -31.04
C ASN A 99 -17.28 -6.28 -30.48
N GLY A 100 -16.56 -6.36 -29.35
CA GLY A 100 -15.71 -5.28 -28.83
C GLY A 100 -16.44 -4.07 -28.22
N LYS A 101 -17.77 -4.12 -28.09
CA LYS A 101 -18.57 -3.05 -27.49
C LYS A 101 -18.75 -3.27 -25.99
N TYR A 102 -18.55 -2.21 -25.21
CA TYR A 102 -18.94 -2.19 -23.80
C TYR A 102 -20.46 -2.07 -23.72
N GLU A 103 -21.13 -2.96 -22.97
CA GLU A 103 -22.55 -2.79 -22.68
C GLU A 103 -22.78 -1.43 -22.01
N ARG A 104 -23.77 -0.66 -22.48
CA ARG A 104 -24.21 0.58 -21.85
C ARG A 104 -25.53 0.30 -21.15
N THR A 105 -25.62 0.78 -19.90
CA THR A 105 -26.85 0.97 -19.13
C THR A 105 -27.91 1.70 -19.92
#